data_AF-A0A327MEQ3-F1
#
_entry.id   AF-A0A327MEQ3-F1
#
_cell.length_a   1.000
_cell.length_b   1.000
_cell.length_c   1.000
_cell.angle_alpha   90.00
_cell.angle_beta   90.00
_cell.angle_gamma   90.00
#
_symmetry.space_group_name_H-M   'P 1'
#
loop_
_entity.id
_entity.type
_entity.pdbx_description
1 polymer ?
#
loop_
_entity_poly.entity_id
_entity_poly.type
_entity_poly.pdbx_seq_one_letter_code
_entity_poly.pdbx_strand_id
1 'polypeptide(L)'
;MLWREGPAGPEVLMGLRHARHRFMPNVLVFPGGRVDRADHRALALSELPEFTRACLERQAPPSLARALGIAAARELHEETGLVLGRMEGHRLLPELAAIEYLCRAVTPPNRVARFNARFLIASGAAAHGPLRGSGELEALRYFTFEEAFAHKIASITAKVLAEFRAWLGLTPAEREARTLICFQGMDNRLAER
;
A
#
# COMPACT_ATOMS: atom_id res chain seq x y z
N MET A 1 2.01 1.23 1.03
CA MET A 1 3.43 1.05 1.34
C MET A 1 4.00 2.39 1.73
N LEU A 2 4.35 2.56 3.00
CA LEU A 2 5.06 3.75 3.46
C LEU A 2 6.55 3.40 3.52
N TRP A 3 7.41 4.25 2.97
CA TRP A 3 8.85 3.98 2.88
C TRP A 3 9.67 5.18 3.31
N ARG A 4 10.91 4.97 3.74
CA ARG A 4 11.84 6.06 4.07
C ARG A 4 13.27 5.65 3.76
N GLU A 5 14.16 6.63 3.68
CA GLU A 5 15.60 6.35 3.74
C GLU A 5 16.01 6.12 5.20
N GLY A 6 16.63 4.97 5.45
CA GLY A 6 17.24 4.59 6.72
C GLY A 6 18.77 4.60 6.64
N PRO A 7 19.47 4.36 7.77
CA PRO A 7 20.93 4.35 7.80
C PRO A 7 21.58 3.27 6.91
N ALA A 8 20.86 2.17 6.64
CA ALA A 8 21.30 1.06 5.80
C ALA A 8 20.68 1.09 4.38
N GLY A 9 20.02 2.19 4.01
CA GLY A 9 19.29 2.35 2.75
C GLY A 9 17.77 2.35 2.92
N PRO A 10 17.01 2.14 1.84
CA PRO A 10 15.56 2.27 1.87
C PRO A 10 14.88 1.21 2.75
N GLU A 11 13.95 1.66 3.58
CA GLU A 11 13.16 0.82 4.47
C GLU A 11 11.66 0.96 4.17
N VAL A 12 10.89 -0.10 4.41
CA VAL A 12 9.44 -0.14 4.22
C VAL A 12 8.73 -0.46 5.53
N LEU A 13 7.68 0.29 5.85
CA LEU A 13 6.81 0.01 6.99
C LEU A 13 6.02 -1.29 6.74
N MET A 14 6.24 -2.27 7.61
CA MET A 14 5.57 -3.56 7.57
C MET A 14 5.27 -4.05 8.99
N GLY A 15 4.37 -5.03 9.11
CA GLY A 15 4.02 -5.67 10.37
C GLY A 15 3.73 -7.15 10.19
N LEU A 16 3.88 -7.92 11.27
CA LEU A 16 3.51 -9.34 11.31
C LEU A 16 2.02 -9.47 11.64
N ARG A 17 1.27 -10.19 10.80
CA ARG A 17 -0.12 -10.52 11.14
C ARG A 17 -0.17 -11.36 12.42
N HIS A 18 -0.98 -10.92 13.39
CA HIS A 18 -1.18 -11.61 14.66
C HIS A 18 -1.56 -13.08 14.44
N ALA A 19 -1.04 -13.97 15.28
CA ALA A 19 -1.23 -15.43 15.17
C ALA A 19 -2.69 -15.93 15.16
N ARG A 20 -3.66 -15.11 15.60
CA ARG A 20 -5.10 -15.44 15.63
C ARG A 20 -5.84 -15.08 14.33
N HIS A 21 -5.15 -14.48 13.36
CA HIS A 21 -5.76 -14.12 12.09
C HIS A 21 -6.08 -15.39 11.28
N ARG A 22 -7.33 -15.54 10.81
CA ARG A 22 -7.83 -16.71 10.05
C ARG A 22 -7.08 -16.99 8.74
N PHE A 23 -6.20 -16.09 8.31
CA PHE A 23 -5.46 -16.17 7.04
C PHE A 23 -4.00 -15.74 7.21
N MET A 24 -3.08 -16.71 7.14
CA MET A 24 -1.61 -16.55 7.18
C MET A 24 -1.05 -15.89 8.46
N PRO A 25 -1.11 -16.57 9.62
CA PRO A 25 -0.48 -16.09 10.85
C PRO A 25 1.06 -16.05 10.71
N ASN A 26 1.70 -15.09 11.39
CA ASN A 26 3.16 -14.87 11.40
C ASN A 26 3.74 -14.59 10.01
N VAL A 27 3.00 -13.86 9.19
CA VAL A 27 3.43 -13.41 7.86
C VAL A 27 3.59 -11.92 7.85
N LEU A 28 4.72 -11.44 7.33
CA LEU A 28 5.02 -10.02 7.20
C LEU A 28 4.21 -9.43 6.03
N VAL A 29 3.49 -8.35 6.29
CA VAL A 29 2.59 -7.69 5.35
C VAL A 29 2.76 -6.17 5.40
N PHE A 30 2.37 -5.50 4.33
CA PHE A 30 2.20 -4.05 4.33
C PHE A 30 0.90 -3.68 5.06
N PRO A 31 0.82 -2.47 5.63
CA PRO A 31 -0.45 -1.94 6.08
C PRO A 31 -1.45 -1.81 4.94
N GLY A 32 -2.71 -2.16 5.19
CA GLY A 32 -3.78 -2.00 4.21
C GLY A 32 -4.93 -2.99 4.35
N GLY A 33 -6.11 -2.55 3.91
CA GLY A 33 -7.34 -3.31 4.03
C GLY A 33 -8.32 -3.08 2.87
N ARG A 34 -9.61 -3.14 3.19
CA ARG A 34 -10.69 -3.08 2.19
C ARG A 34 -11.12 -1.63 2.00
N VAL A 35 -11.64 -1.33 0.82
CA VAL A 35 -12.38 -0.09 0.61
C VAL A 35 -13.75 -0.23 1.28
N ASP A 36 -14.07 0.71 2.15
CA ASP A 36 -15.33 0.81 2.85
C ASP A 36 -16.28 1.77 2.12
N ARG A 37 -17.58 1.65 2.40
CA ARG A 37 -18.61 2.53 1.81
C ARG A 37 -18.36 4.00 2.13
N ALA A 38 -17.82 4.29 3.31
CA ALA A 38 -17.51 5.64 3.76
C ALA A 38 -16.38 6.28 2.92
N ASP A 39 -15.44 5.47 2.40
CA ASP A 39 -14.27 5.97 1.66
C ASP A 39 -14.67 6.68 0.36
N HIS A 40 -15.78 6.29 -0.25
CA HIS A 40 -16.32 6.93 -1.45
C HIS A 40 -16.79 8.37 -1.24
N ARG A 41 -17.06 8.78 0.01
CA ARG A 41 -17.60 10.10 0.35
C ARG A 41 -16.71 10.88 1.32
N ALA A 42 -15.57 10.32 1.72
CA ALA A 42 -14.66 10.96 2.64
C ALA A 42 -14.05 12.22 2.02
N LEU A 43 -13.93 13.26 2.85
CA LEU A 43 -13.23 14.48 2.50
C LEU A 43 -11.71 14.23 2.50
N ALA A 44 -10.99 14.92 1.64
CA ALA A 44 -9.53 14.87 1.55
C ALA A 44 -8.98 16.30 1.48
N LEU A 45 -7.72 16.48 1.88
CA LEU A 45 -7.01 17.75 1.77
C LEU A 45 -6.58 18.05 0.34
N SER A 46 -6.36 17.00 -0.44
CA SER A 46 -5.92 17.05 -1.82
C SER A 46 -6.46 15.85 -2.58
N GLU A 47 -6.40 15.91 -3.91
CA GLU A 47 -6.77 14.81 -4.79
C GLU A 47 -5.54 14.05 -5.28
N LEU A 48 -5.76 12.84 -5.81
CA LEU A 48 -4.70 12.00 -6.35
C LEU A 48 -3.93 12.72 -7.47
N PRO A 49 -2.60 12.57 -7.58
CA PRO A 49 -1.85 13.05 -8.72
C PRO A 49 -2.42 12.50 -10.03
N GLU A 50 -2.37 13.30 -11.10
CA GLU A 50 -3.01 12.95 -12.37
C GLU A 50 -2.57 11.57 -12.90
N PHE A 51 -1.26 11.28 -12.85
CA PHE A 51 -0.73 9.98 -13.25
C PHE A 51 -1.26 8.83 -12.37
N THR A 52 -1.23 8.99 -11.04
CA THR A 52 -1.77 7.98 -10.09
C THR A 52 -3.26 7.72 -10.34
N ARG A 53 -4.04 8.80 -10.53
CA ARG A 53 -5.46 8.74 -10.84
C ARG A 53 -5.70 7.98 -12.14
N ALA A 54 -4.99 8.34 -13.22
CA ALA A 54 -5.08 7.67 -14.50
C ALA A 54 -4.73 6.19 -14.41
N CYS A 55 -3.69 5.81 -13.66
CA CYS A 55 -3.31 4.41 -13.43
C CYS A 55 -4.45 3.61 -12.77
N LEU A 56 -5.04 4.16 -11.70
CA LEU A 56 -6.11 3.50 -10.97
C LEU A 56 -7.39 3.36 -11.82
N GLU A 57 -7.72 4.39 -12.60
CA GLU A 57 -8.90 4.44 -13.45
C GLU A 57 -8.88 3.43 -14.62
N ARG A 58 -7.72 2.86 -14.97
CA ARG A 58 -7.61 1.77 -15.97
C ARG A 58 -8.46 0.55 -15.60
N GLN A 59 -8.61 0.29 -14.30
CA GLN A 59 -9.23 -0.94 -13.78
C GLN A 59 -10.25 -0.64 -12.66
N ALA A 60 -10.68 0.61 -12.52
CA ALA A 60 -11.66 1.06 -11.54
C ALA A 60 -12.42 2.30 -12.06
N PRO A 61 -13.71 2.47 -11.76
CA PRO A 61 -14.37 3.75 -12.02
C PRO A 61 -13.74 4.87 -11.17
N PRO A 62 -13.85 6.16 -11.58
CA PRO A 62 -13.24 7.28 -10.87
C PRO A 62 -13.57 7.33 -9.37
N SER A 63 -14.81 7.01 -9.00
CA SER A 63 -15.25 6.98 -7.59
C SER A 63 -14.55 5.91 -6.76
N LEU A 64 -14.16 4.77 -7.36
CA LEU A 64 -13.39 3.72 -6.69
C LEU A 64 -11.89 4.05 -6.71
N ALA A 65 -11.37 4.65 -7.78
CA ALA A 65 -9.97 5.10 -7.85
C ALA A 65 -9.66 6.06 -6.69
N ARG A 66 -10.51 7.07 -6.48
CA ARG A 66 -10.39 7.98 -5.33
C ARG A 66 -10.54 7.26 -3.99
N ALA A 67 -11.55 6.39 -3.87
CA ALA A 67 -11.79 5.65 -2.63
C ALA A 67 -10.63 4.71 -2.26
N LEU A 68 -9.89 4.16 -3.22
CA LEU A 68 -8.68 3.36 -2.98
C LEU A 68 -7.58 4.18 -2.29
N GLY A 69 -7.38 5.44 -2.71
CA GLY A 69 -6.43 6.36 -2.06
C GLY A 69 -6.87 6.72 -0.63
N ILE A 70 -8.15 7.02 -0.44
CA ILE A 70 -8.74 7.27 0.88
C ILE A 70 -8.56 6.06 1.80
N ALA A 71 -8.94 4.87 1.33
CA ALA A 71 -8.83 3.63 2.09
C ALA A 71 -7.37 3.37 2.50
N ALA A 72 -6.41 3.57 1.59
CA ALA A 72 -5.00 3.38 1.92
C ALA A 72 -4.51 4.31 3.05
N ALA A 73 -4.95 5.57 3.09
CA ALA A 73 -4.62 6.49 4.16
C ALA A 73 -5.34 6.15 5.48
N ARG A 74 -6.62 5.75 5.41
CA ARG A 74 -7.41 5.30 6.57
C ARG A 74 -6.78 4.06 7.20
N GLU A 75 -6.52 3.03 6.42
CA GLU A 75 -5.95 1.76 6.88
C GLU A 75 -4.54 1.96 7.46
N LEU A 76 -3.72 2.84 6.84
CA LEU A 76 -2.44 3.22 7.43
C LEU A 76 -2.61 3.80 8.83
N HIS A 77 -3.56 4.72 9.03
CA HIS A 77 -3.84 5.30 10.34
C HIS A 77 -4.39 4.28 11.33
N GLU A 78 -5.38 3.47 10.91
CA GLU A 78 -6.03 2.48 11.77
C GLU A 78 -5.05 1.40 12.25
N GLU A 79 -4.20 0.87 11.36
CA GLU A 79 -3.29 -0.22 11.70
C GLU A 79 -1.99 0.24 12.37
N THR A 80 -1.54 1.48 12.10
CA THR A 80 -0.19 1.95 12.48
C THR A 80 -0.15 3.21 13.33
N GLY A 81 -1.28 3.91 13.47
CA GLY A 81 -1.35 5.22 14.12
C GLY A 81 -0.72 6.36 13.32
N LEU A 82 -0.08 6.10 12.19
CA LEU A 82 0.51 7.13 11.34
C LEU A 82 -0.56 7.83 10.49
N VAL A 83 -0.50 9.15 10.47
CA VAL A 83 -1.42 10.02 9.76
C VAL A 83 -0.79 10.47 8.45
N LEU A 84 -1.39 10.09 7.32
CA LEU A 84 -1.09 10.65 6.00
C LEU A 84 -2.17 11.69 5.64
N GLY A 85 -1.91 12.96 5.97
CA GLY A 85 -2.89 14.04 5.87
C GLY A 85 -3.07 14.77 7.21
N ARG A 86 -4.30 15.06 7.64
CA ARG A 86 -4.58 15.77 8.89
C ARG A 86 -5.72 15.13 9.68
N MET A 87 -5.62 15.13 11.00
CA MET A 87 -6.72 14.76 11.89
C MET A 87 -7.54 15.99 12.30
N GLU A 88 -8.86 15.90 12.17
CA GLU A 88 -9.84 16.86 12.70
C GLU A 88 -10.74 16.14 13.71
N GLY A 89 -10.38 16.22 14.99
CA GLY A 89 -10.95 15.38 16.03
C GLY A 89 -10.64 13.90 15.77
N HIS A 90 -11.68 13.09 15.55
CA HIS A 90 -11.55 11.66 15.22
C HIS A 90 -11.58 11.38 13.70
N ARG A 91 -11.65 12.43 12.86
CA ARG A 91 -11.77 12.29 11.41
C ARG A 91 -10.41 12.50 10.75
N LEU A 92 -9.99 11.54 9.93
CA LEU A 92 -8.86 11.70 9.02
C LEU A 92 -9.30 12.44 7.76
N LEU A 93 -8.55 13.47 7.38
CA LEU A 93 -8.57 14.12 6.06
C LEU A 93 -7.28 13.74 5.31
N PRO A 94 -7.33 12.76 4.38
CA PRO A 94 -6.15 12.30 3.69
C PRO A 94 -5.50 13.35 2.78
N GLU A 95 -4.17 13.33 2.68
CA GLU A 95 -3.42 14.06 1.64
C GLU A 95 -3.13 13.12 0.47
N LEU A 96 -4.06 13.04 -0.49
CA LEU A 96 -3.97 12.09 -1.60
C LEU A 96 -2.86 12.43 -2.60
N ALA A 97 -2.43 13.69 -2.67
CA ALA A 97 -1.33 14.13 -3.52
C ALA A 97 0.01 13.43 -3.20
N ALA A 98 0.17 12.90 -1.97
CA ALA A 98 1.36 12.16 -1.54
C ALA A 98 1.35 10.68 -1.97
N ILE A 99 0.29 10.22 -2.66
CA ILE A 99 0.09 8.82 -3.01
C ILE A 99 0.47 8.56 -4.47
N GLU A 100 1.35 7.59 -4.66
CA GLU A 100 1.81 7.10 -5.97
C GLU A 100 1.33 5.67 -6.22
N TYR A 101 1.00 5.35 -7.48
CA TYR A 101 0.62 3.99 -7.87
C TYR A 101 1.86 3.12 -8.12
N LEU A 102 1.89 1.89 -7.59
CA LEU A 102 2.95 0.91 -7.85
C LEU A 102 2.50 -0.16 -8.84
N CYS A 103 1.53 -0.99 -8.45
CA CYS A 103 1.08 -2.14 -9.23
C CYS A 103 -0.25 -2.68 -8.68
N ARG A 104 -0.82 -3.65 -9.40
CA ARG A 104 -2.02 -4.39 -8.99
C ARG A 104 -1.73 -5.87 -8.78
N ALA A 105 -2.47 -6.52 -7.89
CA ALA A 105 -2.49 -7.97 -7.80
C ALA A 105 -3.91 -8.50 -7.66
N VAL A 106 -4.22 -9.53 -8.43
CA VAL A 106 -5.52 -10.21 -8.42
C VAL A 106 -5.35 -11.63 -7.96
N THR A 107 -5.99 -11.97 -6.84
CA THR A 107 -5.98 -13.34 -6.34
C THR A 107 -6.68 -14.29 -7.33
N PRO A 108 -6.09 -15.46 -7.64
CA PRO A 108 -6.70 -16.46 -8.52
C PRO A 108 -8.12 -16.89 -8.09
N PRO A 109 -8.97 -17.29 -9.05
CA PRO A 109 -10.38 -17.61 -8.77
C PRO A 109 -10.57 -18.84 -7.87
N ASN A 110 -9.59 -19.74 -7.81
CA ASN A 110 -9.61 -20.96 -7.00
C ASN A 110 -9.20 -20.76 -5.53
N ARG A 111 -8.95 -19.51 -5.09
CA ARG A 111 -8.63 -19.20 -3.69
C ARG A 111 -9.90 -18.80 -2.93
N VAL A 112 -10.01 -19.28 -1.69
CA VAL A 112 -11.16 -19.02 -0.79
C VAL A 112 -11.31 -17.53 -0.48
N ALA A 113 -10.20 -16.84 -0.19
CA ALA A 113 -10.17 -15.39 -0.06
C ALA A 113 -9.61 -14.77 -1.34
N ARG A 114 -10.32 -13.79 -1.91
CA ARG A 114 -9.95 -13.12 -3.16
C ARG A 114 -9.84 -11.62 -2.96
N PHE A 115 -8.75 -11.07 -3.46
CA PHE A 115 -8.46 -9.63 -3.42
C PHE A 115 -8.15 -9.14 -4.84
N ASN A 116 -8.52 -7.91 -5.12
CA ASN A 116 -8.05 -7.12 -6.26
C ASN A 116 -7.32 -5.90 -5.69
N ALA A 117 -6.11 -6.16 -5.20
CA ALA A 117 -5.33 -5.23 -4.40
C ALA A 117 -4.58 -4.24 -5.29
N ARG A 118 -4.61 -2.96 -4.93
CA ARG A 118 -3.78 -1.92 -5.52
C ARG A 118 -2.69 -1.58 -4.51
N PHE A 119 -1.44 -1.69 -4.92
CA PHE A 119 -0.32 -1.31 -4.09
C PHE A 119 0.01 0.15 -4.37
N LEU A 120 -0.11 0.96 -3.33
CA LEU A 120 0.12 2.39 -3.35
C LEU A 120 1.34 2.72 -2.50
N ILE A 121 2.08 3.75 -2.89
CA ILE A 121 3.31 4.20 -2.23
C ILE A 121 3.07 5.60 -1.66
N ALA A 122 3.64 5.87 -0.49
CA ALA A 122 3.83 7.22 0.02
C ALA A 122 5.21 7.33 0.69
N SER A 123 5.82 8.51 0.64
CA SER A 123 7.02 8.81 1.43
C SER A 123 6.67 8.87 2.91
N GLY A 124 7.53 8.31 3.75
CA GLY A 124 7.44 8.37 5.21
C GLY A 124 7.51 9.81 5.73
N ALA A 125 8.09 10.74 4.96
CA ALA A 125 8.08 12.16 5.29
C ALA A 125 6.69 12.81 5.13
N ALA A 126 5.77 12.21 4.37
CA ALA A 126 4.40 12.69 4.23
C ALA A 126 3.48 12.20 5.35
N ALA A 127 3.93 11.23 6.16
CA ALA A 127 3.17 10.71 7.29
C ALA A 127 3.78 11.16 8.62
N HIS A 128 2.93 11.36 9.64
CA HIS A 128 3.37 11.78 10.96
C HIS A 128 2.57 11.12 12.08
N GLY A 129 3.00 11.38 13.32
CA GLY A 129 2.41 10.77 14.52
C GLY A 129 3.25 9.60 15.04
N PRO A 130 2.95 9.13 16.26
CA PRO A 130 3.65 8.01 16.87
C PRO A 130 3.25 6.70 16.18
N LEU A 131 4.24 5.89 15.83
CA LEU A 131 3.99 4.52 15.36
C LEU A 131 3.39 3.70 16.50
N ARG A 132 2.13 3.29 16.36
CA ARG A 132 1.37 2.51 17.34
C ARG A 132 0.57 1.43 16.62
N GLY A 133 0.91 0.17 16.87
CA GLY A 133 0.12 -0.94 16.34
C GLY A 133 -1.29 -0.94 16.91
N SER A 134 -2.27 -1.26 16.08
CA SER A 134 -3.68 -1.47 16.49
C SER A 134 -3.92 -2.73 17.34
N GLY A 135 -2.91 -3.61 17.41
CA GLY A 135 -3.03 -4.98 17.92
C GLY A 135 -3.27 -6.02 16.82
N GLU A 136 -3.58 -5.60 15.59
CA GLU A 136 -3.71 -6.52 14.44
C GLU A 136 -2.35 -6.88 13.81
N LEU A 137 -1.42 -5.93 13.85
CA LEU A 137 -0.03 -6.11 13.44
C LEU A 137 0.88 -6.10 14.66
N GLU A 138 1.63 -7.18 14.83
CA GLU A 138 2.75 -7.29 15.77
C GLU A 138 4.05 -6.85 15.09
N ALA A 139 5.08 -6.50 15.87
CA ALA A 139 6.40 -6.12 15.38
C ALA A 139 6.38 -5.05 14.26
N LEU A 140 5.42 -4.12 14.33
CA LEU A 140 5.25 -3.04 13.37
C LEU A 140 6.46 -2.09 13.42
N ARG A 141 7.23 -2.05 12.34
CA ARG A 141 8.40 -1.18 12.17
C ARG A 141 8.76 -1.01 10.70
N TYR A 142 9.75 -0.16 10.45
CA TYR A 142 10.41 -0.11 9.15
C TYR A 142 11.41 -1.28 9.04
N PHE A 143 11.36 -1.99 7.91
CA PHE A 143 12.24 -3.11 7.58
C PHE A 143 13.07 -2.75 6.35
N THR A 144 14.36 -3.09 6.34
CA THR A 144 15.12 -3.09 5.08
C THR A 144 14.58 -4.17 4.14
N PHE A 145 14.96 -4.12 2.86
CA PHE A 145 14.61 -5.20 1.92
C PHE A 145 15.17 -6.55 2.38
N GLU A 146 16.43 -6.58 2.82
CA GLU A 146 17.12 -7.77 3.30
C GLU A 146 16.39 -8.39 4.50
N GLU A 147 15.98 -7.56 5.48
CA GLU A 147 15.19 -8.02 6.60
C GLU A 147 13.83 -8.57 6.15
N ALA A 148 13.11 -7.83 5.30
CA ALA A 148 11.79 -8.22 4.82
C ALA A 148 11.82 -9.55 4.05
N PHE A 149 12.83 -9.78 3.21
CA PHE A 149 13.01 -11.04 2.47
C PHE A 149 13.45 -12.21 3.37
N ALA A 150 14.06 -11.95 4.53
CA ALA A 150 14.40 -12.99 5.51
C ALA A 150 13.18 -13.46 6.33
N HIS A 151 12.09 -12.68 6.36
CA HIS A 151 10.84 -13.06 7.01
C HIS A 151 9.98 -13.98 6.13
N LYS A 152 9.07 -14.70 6.79
CA LYS A 152 7.99 -15.41 6.09
C LYS A 152 7.04 -14.39 5.46
N ILE A 153 7.10 -14.27 4.13
CA ILE A 153 6.21 -13.42 3.33
C ILE A 153 5.44 -14.24 2.30
N ALA A 154 4.28 -13.75 1.86
CA ALA A 154 3.57 -14.35 0.74
C ALA A 154 4.34 -14.10 -0.58
N SER A 155 4.22 -15.00 -1.56
CA SER A 155 4.88 -14.85 -2.87
C SER A 155 4.55 -13.50 -3.52
N ILE A 156 3.29 -13.08 -3.46
CA ILE A 156 2.88 -11.77 -3.97
C ILE A 156 3.54 -10.61 -3.22
N THR A 157 3.69 -10.69 -1.90
CA THR A 157 4.38 -9.66 -1.10
C THR A 157 5.84 -9.52 -1.53
N ALA A 158 6.54 -10.65 -1.75
CA ALA A 158 7.92 -10.65 -2.24
C ALA A 158 8.04 -10.00 -3.64
N LYS A 159 7.10 -10.30 -4.54
CA LYS A 159 7.06 -9.72 -5.88
C LYS A 159 6.79 -8.21 -5.85
N VAL A 160 5.87 -7.77 -4.99
CA VAL A 160 5.59 -6.34 -4.81
C VAL A 160 6.80 -5.61 -4.21
N LEU A 161 7.52 -6.21 -3.25
CA LEU A 161 8.77 -5.65 -2.74
C LEU A 161 9.82 -5.50 -3.86
N ALA A 162 9.92 -6.48 -4.76
CA ALA A 162 10.82 -6.40 -5.92
C ALA A 162 10.42 -5.29 -6.91
N GLU A 163 9.13 -5.13 -7.21
CA GLU A 163 8.65 -4.00 -8.03
C GLU A 163 8.94 -2.65 -7.36
N PHE A 164 8.75 -2.57 -6.05
CA PHE A 164 9.04 -1.35 -5.30
C PHE A 164 10.54 -1.02 -5.31
N ARG A 165 11.41 -2.02 -5.13
CA ARG A 165 12.86 -1.85 -5.23
C ARG A 165 13.28 -1.34 -6.61
N ALA A 166 12.69 -1.87 -7.68
CA ALA A 166 12.93 -1.38 -9.03
C ALA A 166 12.42 0.06 -9.22
N TRP A 167 11.23 0.36 -8.68
CA TRP A 167 10.62 1.69 -8.73
C TRP A 167 11.45 2.77 -8.02
N LEU A 168 12.12 2.44 -6.91
CA LEU A 168 13.01 3.37 -6.21
C LEU A 168 14.19 3.84 -7.08
N GLY A 169 14.66 3.00 -8.00
CA GLY A 169 15.73 3.34 -8.94
C GLY A 169 15.31 4.23 -10.11
N LEU A 170 14.00 4.53 -10.25
CA LEU A 170 13.48 5.36 -11.34
C LEU A 170 13.43 6.82 -10.93
N THR A 171 13.81 7.70 -11.84
CA THR A 171 13.53 9.14 -11.78
C THR A 171 12.02 9.41 -11.89
N PRO A 172 11.53 10.59 -11.45
CA PRO A 172 10.11 10.95 -11.59
C PRO A 172 9.57 10.77 -13.02
N ALA A 173 10.32 11.19 -14.04
CA ALA A 173 9.91 11.03 -15.44
C ALA A 173 9.83 9.55 -15.87
N GLU A 174 10.79 8.72 -15.45
CA GLU A 174 10.76 7.29 -15.73
C GLU A 174 9.61 6.58 -15.01
N ARG A 175 9.21 7.05 -13.81
CA ARG A 175 8.06 6.48 -13.07
C ARG A 175 6.75 6.68 -13.81
N GLU A 176 6.58 7.79 -14.52
CA GLU A 176 5.40 8.07 -15.33
C GLU A 176 5.43 7.35 -16.69
N ALA A 177 6.62 7.13 -17.25
CA ALA A 177 6.79 6.44 -18.53
C ALA A 177 6.83 4.90 -18.41
N ARG A 178 6.92 4.36 -17.18
CA ARG A 178 7.10 2.91 -16.97
C ARG A 178 5.89 2.09 -17.43
N THR A 179 6.16 0.84 -17.80
CA THR A 179 5.09 -0.14 -17.96
C THR A 179 4.45 -0.46 -16.61
N LEU A 180 3.14 -0.23 -16.51
CA LEU A 180 2.35 -0.61 -15.34
C LEU A 180 2.21 -2.14 -15.25
N ILE A 181 2.20 -2.67 -14.02
CA ILE A 181 2.28 -4.10 -13.76
C ILE A 181 1.04 -4.59 -13.00
N CYS A 182 0.50 -5.72 -13.46
CA CYS A 182 -0.53 -6.48 -12.77
C CYS A 182 -0.05 -7.92 -12.54
N PHE A 183 -0.12 -8.39 -11.31
CA PHE A 183 0.08 -9.79 -10.95
C PHE A 183 -1.24 -10.56 -11.01
N GLN A 184 -1.31 -11.61 -11.82
CA GLN A 184 -2.53 -12.41 -12.01
C GLN A 184 -2.22 -13.89 -12.29
N GLY A 185 -3.14 -14.80 -11.97
CA GLY A 185 -3.05 -16.20 -12.41
C GLY A 185 -1.87 -16.95 -11.80
N MET A 186 -1.77 -16.96 -10.47
CA MET A 186 -0.61 -17.44 -9.69
C MET A 186 0.56 -16.46 -9.70
N ASP A 187 0.24 -15.17 -9.54
CA ASP A 187 1.20 -14.09 -9.43
C ASP A 187 2.10 -13.92 -10.68
N ASN A 188 1.59 -14.24 -11.88
CA ASN A 188 2.32 -13.94 -13.13
C ASN A 188 2.40 -12.42 -13.32
N ARG A 189 3.60 -11.94 -13.60
CA ARG A 189 3.89 -10.52 -13.86
C ARG A 189 3.45 -10.16 -15.27
N LEU A 190 2.36 -9.41 -15.41
CA LEU A 190 1.80 -9.01 -16.70
C LEU A 190 1.80 -7.48 -16.82
N ALA A 191 1.87 -6.97 -18.04
CA ALA A 191 1.58 -5.56 -18.29
C ALA A 191 0.11 -5.26 -17.97
N GLU A 192 -0.15 -4.17 -17.26
CA GLU A 192 -1.49 -3.73 -16.90
C GLU A 192 -2.16 -3.05 -18.09
N ARG A 193 -3.01 -3.83 -18.77
CA ARG A 193 -3.80 -3.38 -19.91
C ARG A 193 -5.08 -2.69 -19.48
#